data_AF-A0A662RMF0-F1
#
_entry.id   AF-A0A662RMF0-F1
#
_cell.length_a   1.000
_cell.length_b   1.000
_cell.length_c   1.000
_cell.angle_alpha   90.00
_cell.angle_beta   90.00
_cell.angle_gamma   90.00
#
_symmetry.space_group_name_H-M   'P 1'
#
loop_
_entity.id
_entity.type
_entity.pdbx_description
1 polymer ?
#
loop_
_entity_poly.entity_id
_entity_poly.type
_entity_poly.pdbx_seq_one_letter_code
_entity_poly.pdbx_strand_id
1 'polypeptide(L)'
;HLTGISRKEAEEFCEIADLITACASPHIREEAKEKALLQAGTAIPIFALTTVGKELLLERAKEVEDTLLLNTMRLPVLPEERQPEPLV
;
A
#
# COMPACT_ATOMS: atom_id res chain seq x y z
N HIS A 1 11.87 4.66 -1.01
CA HIS A 1 11.34 5.24 0.24
C HIS A 1 10.57 6.50 -0.11
N LEU A 2 9.39 6.71 0.49
CA LEU A 2 8.48 7.84 0.22
C LEU A 2 8.29 8.75 1.46
N THR A 3 9.23 8.67 2.40
CA THR A 3 9.25 9.48 3.62
C THR A 3 9.48 10.95 3.27
N GLY A 4 8.72 11.87 3.87
CA GLY A 4 8.89 13.31 3.71
C GLY A 4 8.43 13.90 2.38
N ILE A 5 7.74 13.12 1.53
CA ILE A 5 7.16 13.66 0.29
C ILE A 5 5.97 14.55 0.60
N SER A 6 5.71 15.54 -0.24
CA SER A 6 4.50 16.35 -0.15
C SER A 6 3.26 15.59 -0.59
N ARG A 7 2.08 16.11 -0.21
CA ARG A 7 0.80 15.60 -0.70
C ARG A 7 0.71 15.59 -2.23
N LYS A 8 1.19 16.65 -2.88
CA LYS A 8 1.15 16.77 -4.34
C LYS A 8 2.01 15.69 -5.01
N GLU A 9 3.21 15.44 -4.50
CA GLU A 9 4.06 14.35 -5.00
C GLU A 9 3.42 12.98 -4.76
N ALA A 10 2.75 12.79 -3.61
CA ALA A 10 2.01 11.56 -3.33
C ALA A 10 0.87 11.32 -4.34
N GLU A 11 0.09 12.35 -4.63
CA GLU A 11 -0.97 12.32 -5.65
C GLU A 11 -0.38 11.97 -7.02
N GLU A 12 0.66 12.68 -7.46
CA GLU A 12 1.34 12.45 -8.75
C GLU A 12 1.90 11.02 -8.86
N PHE A 13 2.51 10.49 -7.79
CA PHE A 13 3.01 9.11 -7.79
C PHE A 13 1.88 8.08 -7.84
N CYS A 14 0.79 8.31 -7.10
CA CYS A 14 -0.35 7.41 -7.11
C CYS A 14 -1.09 7.38 -8.46
N GLU A 15 -0.97 8.41 -9.30
CA GLU A 15 -1.56 8.42 -10.65
C GLU A 15 -0.74 7.63 -11.68
N ILE A 16 0.57 7.49 -11.48
CA ILE A 16 1.48 6.88 -12.48
C ILE A 16 2.00 5.50 -12.09
N ALA A 17 1.80 5.08 -10.84
CA ALA A 17 2.34 3.83 -10.32
C ALA A 17 1.28 2.72 -10.32
N ASP A 18 1.67 1.51 -10.75
CA ASP A 18 0.87 0.30 -10.57
C ASP A 18 0.88 -0.18 -9.11
N LEU A 19 2.05 -0.05 -8.46
CA LEU A 19 2.31 -0.46 -7.08
C LEU A 19 2.99 0.67 -6.30
N ILE A 20 2.63 0.87 -5.04
CA ILE A 20 3.27 1.87 -4.18
C ILE A 20 3.45 1.38 -2.74
N THR A 21 4.58 1.71 -2.12
CA THR A 21 4.88 1.34 -0.73
C THR A 21 4.67 2.52 0.20
N ALA A 22 3.85 2.38 1.25
CA ALA A 22 3.44 3.52 2.09
C ALA A 22 4.10 3.55 3.48
N CYS A 23 5.36 3.11 3.58
CA CYS A 23 6.06 2.82 4.85
C CYS A 23 5.83 3.86 5.95
N ALA A 24 6.35 5.09 5.79
CA ALA A 24 6.18 6.17 6.76
C ALA A 24 5.40 7.37 6.21
N SER A 25 4.94 7.29 4.95
CA SER A 25 4.32 8.42 4.27
C SER A 25 2.83 8.53 4.62
N PRO A 26 2.40 9.55 5.38
CA PRO A 26 0.98 9.74 5.68
C PRO A 26 0.17 10.06 4.42
N HIS A 27 0.77 10.75 3.45
CA HIS A 27 0.09 11.15 2.22
C HIS A 27 -0.26 9.95 1.33
N ILE A 28 0.66 9.00 1.14
CA ILE A 28 0.37 7.78 0.38
C ILE A 28 -0.70 6.92 1.08
N ARG A 29 -0.69 6.88 2.42
CA ARG A 29 -1.70 6.16 3.19
C ARG A 29 -3.09 6.77 3.02
N GLU A 30 -3.18 8.08 2.86
CA GLU A 30 -4.44 8.78 2.57
C GLU A 30 -4.92 8.47 1.14
N GLU A 31 -4.05 8.62 0.14
CA GLU A 31 -4.37 8.32 -1.27
C GLU A 31 -4.84 6.87 -1.46
N ALA A 32 -4.26 5.94 -0.72
CA ALA A 32 -4.62 4.52 -0.76
C ALA A 32 -6.07 4.22 -0.32
N LYS A 33 -6.73 5.09 0.46
CA LYS A 33 -8.13 4.90 0.88
C LYS A 33 -9.07 4.81 -0.31
N GLU A 34 -8.82 5.63 -1.33
CA GLU A 34 -9.68 5.74 -2.50
C GLU A 34 -9.15 4.93 -3.69
N LYS A 35 -7.82 4.78 -3.79
CA LYS A 35 -7.17 4.22 -4.99
C LYS A 35 -6.75 2.76 -4.86
N ALA A 36 -6.55 2.22 -3.65
CA ALA A 36 -5.99 0.89 -3.50
C ALA A 36 -7.00 -0.22 -3.88
N LEU A 37 -6.61 -1.08 -4.82
CA LEU A 37 -7.35 -2.26 -5.23
C LEU A 37 -6.97 -3.53 -4.46
N LEU A 38 -5.75 -3.54 -3.91
CA LEU A 38 -5.20 -4.62 -3.09
C LEU A 38 -4.10 -4.06 -2.17
N GLN A 39 -4.01 -4.59 -0.95
CA GLN A 39 -2.93 -4.30 -0.01
C GLN A 39 -2.22 -5.60 0.37
N ALA A 40 -0.89 -5.61 0.37
CA ALA A 40 -0.09 -6.63 1.04
C ALA A 40 0.68 -6.04 2.22
N GLY A 41 0.62 -6.75 3.36
CA GLY A 41 1.27 -6.34 4.61
C GLY A 41 0.55 -5.19 5.31
N THR A 42 0.74 -5.09 6.64
CA THR A 42 0.10 -4.05 7.47
C THR A 42 1.08 -3.08 8.13
N ALA A 43 2.34 -3.48 8.31
CA ALA A 43 3.40 -2.64 8.89
C ALA A 43 4.08 -1.79 7.81
N ILE A 44 4.48 -2.44 6.71
CA ILE A 44 5.03 -1.80 5.51
C ILE A 44 4.08 -2.18 4.35
N PRO A 45 2.94 -1.49 4.22
CA PRO A 45 1.95 -1.86 3.23
C PRO A 45 2.43 -1.55 1.81
N ILE A 46 2.19 -2.49 0.91
CA ILE A 46 2.30 -2.32 -0.54
C ILE A 46 0.87 -2.27 -1.09
N PHE A 47 0.53 -1.20 -1.80
CA PHE A 47 -0.77 -1.02 -2.42
C PHE A 47 -0.66 -1.22 -3.92
N ALA A 48 -1.58 -1.99 -4.49
CA ALA A 48 -1.84 -1.99 -5.92
C ALA A 48 -2.87 -0.93 -6.25
N LEU A 49 -2.57 -0.05 -7.20
CA LEU A 49 -3.42 1.08 -7.60
C LEU A 49 -4.12 0.84 -8.94
N THR A 50 -3.62 -0.10 -9.73
CA THR A 50 -4.18 -0.49 -11.03
C THR A 50 -4.52 -1.98 -11.07
N THR A 51 -5.33 -2.41 -12.04
CA THR A 51 -5.62 -3.83 -12.26
C THR A 51 -4.34 -4.62 -12.55
N VAL A 52 -3.42 -4.04 -13.31
CA VAL A 52 -2.11 -4.64 -13.59
C VAL A 52 -1.29 -4.79 -12.31
N GLY A 53 -1.24 -3.75 -11.47
CA GLY A 53 -0.59 -3.83 -10.15
C GLY A 53 -1.20 -4.91 -9.26
N LYS A 54 -2.52 -5.06 -9.29
CA LYS A 54 -3.21 -6.11 -8.53
C LYS A 54 -2.81 -7.50 -9.00
N GLU A 55 -2.75 -7.72 -10.31
CA GLU A 55 -2.29 -9.00 -10.88
C GLU A 55 -0.85 -9.28 -10.48
N LEU A 56 0.07 -8.32 -10.63
CA LEU A 56 1.47 -8.47 -10.23
C LEU A 56 1.63 -8.89 -8.77
N LEU A 57 0.86 -8.24 -7.88
CA LEU A 57 0.94 -8.51 -6.45
C LEU A 57 0.36 -9.89 -6.10
N LEU A 58 -0.69 -10.34 -6.81
CA LEU A 58 -1.24 -11.69 -6.67
C LEU A 58 -0.29 -12.76 -7.24
N GLU A 59 0.37 -12.52 -8.36
CA GLU A 59 1.40 -13.43 -8.89
C GLU A 59 2.53 -13.62 -7.87
N ARG A 60 3.01 -12.52 -7.28
CA ARG A 60 4.03 -12.63 -6.22
C ARG A 60 3.51 -13.36 -4.99
N ALA A 61 2.24 -13.19 -4.64
CA ALA A 61 1.63 -13.89 -3.50
C ALA A 61 1.60 -15.42 -3.72
N LYS A 62 1.40 -15.92 -4.95
CA LYS A 62 1.42 -17.37 -5.25
C LYS A 62 2.73 -18.05 -4.89
N GLU A 63 3.83 -17.30 -4.86
CA GLU A 63 5.17 -17.81 -4.54
C GLU A 63 5.51 -17.74 -3.05
N VAL A 64 4.62 -17.19 -2.21
CA VAL A 64 4.84 -17.14 -0.75
C VAL A 64 4.56 -18.53 -0.18
N GLU A 65 5.57 -19.13 0.47
CA GLU A 65 5.45 -20.46 1.08
C GLU A 65 4.58 -20.47 2.35
N ASP A 66 4.56 -19.35 3.07
CA ASP A 66 3.70 -19.16 4.25
C ASP A 66 2.22 -19.09 3.87
N THR A 67 1.34 -19.38 4.83
CA THR A 67 -0.11 -19.33 4.62
C THR A 67 -0.59 -17.90 4.39
N LEU A 68 -1.46 -17.73 3.38
CA LEU A 68 -2.02 -16.45 3.00
C LEU A 68 -3.49 -16.32 3.43
N LEU A 69 -3.85 -15.14 3.95
CA LEU A 69 -5.22 -14.72 4.16
C LEU A 69 -5.57 -13.65 3.13
N LEU A 70 -6.60 -13.91 2.32
CA LEU A 70 -7.18 -12.92 1.42
C LEU A 70 -8.64 -12.69 1.82
N ASN A 71 -9.00 -11.45 2.10
CA ASN A 71 -10.36 -11.06 2.43
C ASN A 71 -10.73 -9.73 1.73
N THR A 72 -12.01 -9.38 1.79
CA THR A 72 -12.50 -8.08 1.33
C THR A 72 -12.78 -7.20 2.55
N MET A 73 -12.11 -6.04 2.63
CA MET A 73 -12.29 -5.03 3.67
C MET A 73 -12.11 -3.64 3.07
N ARG A 74 -12.47 -2.59 3.81
CA ARG A 74 -12.06 -1.22 3.44
C ARG A 74 -10.55 -1.08 3.64
N LEU A 75 -9.87 -0.55 2.64
CA LEU A 75 -8.43 -0.28 2.67
C LEU A 75 -8.17 1.20 3.00
N PRO A 76 -6.98 1.53 3.54
CA PRO A 76 -5.93 0.61 3.99
C PRO A 76 -6.20 0.05 5.40
N VAL A 77 -5.71 -1.17 5.66
CA VAL A 77 -5.72 -1.80 6.99
C VAL A 77 -4.39 -1.51 7.69
N LEU A 78 -4.42 -0.59 8.64
CA LEU A 78 -3.23 -0.03 9.32
C LEU A 78 -3.40 -0.11 10.85
N PRO A 79 -3.23 -1.29 11.48
CA PRO A 79 -3.31 -1.44 12.95
C PRO A 79 -2.20 -0.61 13.62
N GLU A 80 -2.57 0.20 14.62
CA GLU A 80 -1.70 1.19 15.28
C GLU A 80 -0.43 0.54 15.83
N GLU A 81 -0.54 -0.61 16.47
CA GLU A 81 0.56 -1.35 17.10
C GLU A 81 1.62 -1.86 16.11
N ARG A 82 1.35 -1.80 14.79
CA ARG A 82 2.29 -2.20 13.73
C ARG A 82 2.84 -1.02 12.94
N GLN A 83 2.42 0.21 13.23
CA GLN A 83 2.86 1.38 12.48
C GLN A 83 4.19 1.93 13.01
N PRO A 84 5.07 2.43 12.13
CA PRO A 84 6.24 3.16 12.56
C PRO A 84 5.82 4.52 13.15
N GLU A 85 6.48 4.92 14.25
CA GLU A 85 6.33 6.23 14.87
C GLU A 85 7.66 7.00 14.87
N PRO A 86 7.68 8.30 14.48
CA PRO A 86 6.61 9.06 13.85
C PRO A 86 6.43 8.72 12.36
N LEU A 87 5.25 9.00 11.80
CA LEU A 87 5.08 9.12 10.35
C LEU A 87 5.70 10.46 9.91
N VAL A 88 6.46 10.44 8.80
CA VAL A 88 7.29 11.59 8.35
C VAL A 88 7.16 11.78 6.85
#